data_AF-A0A920B6J0-F1
#
_entry.id   AF-A0A920B6J0-F1
#
_cell.length_a   1.000
_cell.length_b   1.000
_cell.length_c   1.000
_cell.angle_alpha   90.00
_cell.angle_beta   90.00
_cell.angle_gamma   90.00
#
_symmetry.space_group_name_H-M   'P 1'
#
loop_
_entity.id
_entity.type
_entity.pdbx_description
1 polymer ?
#
loop_
_entity_poly.entity_id
_entity_poly.type
_entity_poly.pdbx_seq_one_letter_code
_entity_poly.pdbx_strand_id
1 'polypeptide(L)'
;MKAKDDLCETSPHSELLNLLNVKLKKFNPIPEDRRGGEVRGGGNQLTPEEITTNSIRFYAEQLKDEKPVKIRIETFTSLGKGPLTSLIDRSSKVFLKHPTECKFFSLYGDQIIGAYAMTFDNILRLYANAVNKDNQIAQDFIRTQLVPAPMSLDEAIRSLYDDYGYQQNIIESLLPEDVKNLFFGENSLVSIADVAESKLLAFSLLGGKIDKFQNYEIFIVAPKSKKGLLGSNETIVISGSGQIYEVPLLNIPLALNVMRSLGFNAKIVLITHLHISDDSFCRVGDGGSWYHYKGKIKKAGCDFLSNAIMSLKEKTLPLSDDYGTYKNSIDRVNEILNN
;
A
#
# COMPACT_ATOMS: atom_id res chain seq x y z
N MET A 1 21.73 33.41 -10.51
CA MET A 1 20.81 32.26 -10.45
C MET A 1 21.47 30.94 -9.99
N LYS A 2 22.65 30.93 -9.34
CA LYS A 2 23.39 29.70 -8.98
C LYS A 2 23.21 29.21 -7.53
N ALA A 3 22.50 29.93 -6.68
CA ALA A 3 22.52 29.69 -5.22
C ALA A 3 21.38 28.80 -4.69
N LYS A 4 20.42 28.38 -5.51
CA LYS A 4 19.30 27.51 -5.08
C LYS A 4 19.53 26.01 -5.35
N ASP A 5 20.41 25.65 -6.29
CA ASP A 5 20.61 24.24 -6.68
C ASP A 5 21.58 23.48 -5.74
N ASP A 6 22.64 24.13 -5.23
CA ASP A 6 23.62 23.51 -4.30
C ASP A 6 23.00 23.03 -2.97
N LEU A 7 21.86 23.62 -2.55
CA LEU A 7 21.19 23.24 -1.30
C LEU A 7 20.60 21.83 -1.36
N CYS A 8 20.34 21.32 -2.58
CA CYS A 8 19.65 20.06 -2.82
C CYS A 8 20.58 18.86 -3.09
N GLU A 9 21.88 19.09 -3.16
CA GLU A 9 22.81 18.05 -3.57
C GLU A 9 23.13 17.07 -2.42
N THR A 10 23.37 15.82 -2.80
CA THR A 10 23.90 14.82 -1.88
C THR A 10 25.40 14.96 -1.77
N SER A 11 25.94 14.68 -0.58
CA SER A 11 27.37 14.62 -0.36
C SER A 11 28.04 13.60 -1.31
N PRO A 12 29.26 13.89 -1.79
CA PRO A 12 30.07 12.92 -2.50
C PRO A 12 30.24 11.63 -1.69
N HIS A 13 30.37 10.49 -2.38
CA HIS A 13 30.55 9.20 -1.71
C HIS A 13 31.78 9.16 -0.80
N SER A 14 32.84 9.91 -1.14
CA SER A 14 34.04 10.04 -0.30
C SER A 14 33.76 10.62 1.08
N GLU A 15 32.81 11.56 1.22
CA GLU A 15 32.45 12.14 2.52
C GLU A 15 31.76 11.11 3.41
N LEU A 16 30.88 10.28 2.84
CA LEU A 16 30.25 9.17 3.55
C LEU A 16 31.30 8.16 4.05
N LEU A 17 32.26 7.80 3.20
CA LEU A 17 33.34 6.88 3.58
C LEU A 17 34.22 7.48 4.68
N ASN A 18 34.54 8.78 4.61
CA ASN A 18 35.29 9.47 5.65
C ASN A 18 34.57 9.41 6.99
N LEU A 19 33.27 9.71 7.02
CA LEU A 19 32.46 9.61 8.24
C LEU A 19 32.43 8.18 8.80
N LEU A 20 32.24 7.17 7.94
CA LEU A 20 32.25 5.76 8.34
C LEU A 20 33.60 5.29 8.89
N ASN A 21 34.71 5.91 8.48
CA ASN A 21 36.06 5.58 8.93
C ASN A 21 36.48 6.26 10.25
N VAL A 22 35.68 7.19 10.76
CA VAL A 22 35.93 7.81 12.08
C VAL A 22 35.93 6.71 13.15
N LYS A 23 37.00 6.65 13.96
CA LYS A 23 37.13 5.64 15.03
C LYS A 23 36.28 6.04 16.23
N LEU A 24 35.16 5.35 16.42
CA LEU A 24 34.28 5.54 17.57
C LEU A 24 34.67 4.58 18.71
N LYS A 25 34.66 5.10 19.95
CA LYS A 25 34.68 4.29 21.16
C LYS A 25 33.37 3.53 21.25
N LYS A 26 33.39 2.30 21.76
CA LYS A 26 32.16 1.49 21.93
C LYS A 26 31.34 2.01 23.11
N PHE A 27 30.03 2.12 22.91
CA PHE A 27 29.10 2.40 24.01
C PHE A 27 29.09 1.22 24.99
N ASN A 28 29.13 1.53 26.30
CA ASN A 28 28.98 0.54 27.36
C ASN A 28 27.64 0.78 28.07
N PRO A 29 26.66 -0.15 27.96
CA PRO A 29 25.35 0.01 28.57
C PRO A 29 25.36 -0.15 30.11
N ILE A 30 26.50 -0.56 30.70
CA ILE A 30 26.67 -0.73 32.14
C ILE A 30 27.70 0.30 32.64
N PRO A 31 27.28 1.40 33.31
CA PRO A 31 28.19 2.43 33.80
C PRO A 31 29.27 1.86 34.74
N GLU A 32 30.51 2.34 34.64
CA GLU A 32 31.62 1.87 35.48
C GLU A 32 31.39 2.14 36.98
N ASP A 33 30.67 3.22 37.32
CA ASP A 33 30.33 3.62 38.70
C ASP A 33 29.40 2.61 39.44
N ARG A 34 28.94 1.55 38.75
CA ARG A 34 28.02 0.53 39.29
C ARG A 34 28.68 -0.84 39.45
N ARG A 35 29.97 -0.98 39.16
CA ARG A 35 30.77 -2.20 39.41
C ARG A 35 31.30 -2.21 40.86
N GLY A 36 30.42 -2.22 41.87
CA GLY A 36 30.93 -2.29 43.25
C GLY A 36 29.97 -2.06 44.41
N GLY A 37 28.65 -1.96 44.19
CA GLY A 37 27.68 -1.82 45.28
C GLY A 37 26.75 -3.02 45.34
N GLU A 38 26.81 -3.79 46.44
CA GLU A 38 25.74 -4.73 46.80
C GLU A 38 24.43 -3.94 46.94
N VAL A 39 23.52 -4.08 45.97
CA VAL A 39 22.14 -3.62 46.13
C VAL A 39 21.24 -4.84 46.03
N ARG A 40 20.75 -5.26 47.19
CA ARG A 40 19.62 -6.19 47.32
C ARG A 40 18.39 -5.54 46.67
N GLY A 41 17.90 -6.10 45.56
CA GLY A 41 16.62 -5.72 44.95
C GLY A 41 16.73 -5.45 43.43
N GLY A 42 16.06 -6.27 42.63
CA GLY A 42 16.14 -6.28 41.16
C GLY A 42 15.56 -5.05 40.45
N GLY A 43 16.29 -3.94 40.43
CA GLY A 43 15.87 -2.69 39.76
C GLY A 43 16.97 -1.88 39.06
N ASN A 44 18.07 -2.51 38.59
CA ASN A 44 19.30 -1.78 38.20
C ASN A 44 19.78 -1.98 36.74
N GLN A 45 18.91 -2.38 35.81
CA GLN A 45 19.23 -2.43 34.37
C GLN A 45 18.52 -1.29 33.65
N LEU A 46 19.25 -0.56 32.79
CA LEU A 46 18.64 0.42 31.87
C LEU A 46 17.62 -0.31 30.99
N THR A 47 16.48 0.33 30.73
CA THR A 47 15.52 -0.22 29.78
C THR A 47 16.11 -0.22 28.36
N PRO A 48 15.59 -1.04 27.43
CA PRO A 48 16.04 -1.02 26.03
C PRO A 48 15.99 0.39 25.40
N GLU A 49 14.96 1.18 25.71
CA GLU A 49 14.81 2.55 25.21
C GLU A 49 15.87 3.51 25.78
N GLU A 50 16.20 3.36 27.06
CA GLU A 50 17.27 4.14 27.71
C GLU A 50 18.64 3.77 27.13
N ILE A 51 18.87 2.49 26.86
CA ILE A 51 20.10 2.02 26.21
C ILE A 51 20.23 2.65 24.81
N THR A 52 19.17 2.62 24.01
CA THR A 52 19.16 3.21 22.66
C THR A 52 19.42 4.71 22.72
N THR A 53 18.68 5.43 23.56
CA THR A 53 18.83 6.89 23.73
C THR A 53 20.23 7.29 24.19
N ASN A 54 20.77 6.59 25.20
CA ASN A 54 22.09 6.89 25.72
C ASN A 54 23.20 6.54 24.71
N SER A 55 23.03 5.46 23.95
CA SER A 55 23.94 5.08 22.86
C SER A 55 24.02 6.16 21.78
N ILE A 56 22.85 6.63 21.30
CA ILE A 56 22.78 7.69 20.27
C ILE A 56 23.48 8.97 20.77
N ARG A 57 23.20 9.39 22.01
CA ARG A 57 23.85 10.56 22.62
C ARG A 57 25.35 10.37 22.75
N PHE A 58 25.79 9.20 23.20
CA PHE A 58 27.20 8.87 23.38
C PHE A 58 28.00 8.96 22.07
N TYR A 59 27.44 8.47 20.96
CA TYR A 59 28.10 8.59 19.67
C TYR A 59 27.98 10.01 19.08
N ALA A 60 26.87 10.70 19.29
CA ALA A 60 26.70 12.09 18.84
C ALA A 60 27.75 13.03 19.46
N GLU A 61 28.09 12.82 20.73
CA GLU A 61 29.15 13.56 21.43
C GLU A 61 30.54 13.35 20.78
N GLN A 62 30.85 12.13 20.34
CA GLN A 62 32.12 11.82 19.68
C GLN A 62 32.23 12.41 18.26
N LEU A 63 31.08 12.74 17.65
CA LEU A 63 31.01 13.23 16.28
C LEU A 63 30.84 14.74 16.20
N LYS A 64 30.85 15.49 17.30
CA LYS A 64 30.53 16.93 17.34
C LYS A 64 31.21 17.75 16.24
N ASP A 65 32.50 17.52 16.04
CA ASP A 65 33.34 18.28 15.09
C ASP A 65 33.32 17.70 13.66
N GLU A 66 32.68 16.55 13.45
CA GLU A 66 32.57 15.93 12.14
C GLU A 66 31.55 16.63 11.24
N LYS A 67 31.85 16.64 9.93
CA LYS A 67 30.95 17.23 8.94
C LYS A 67 29.73 16.34 8.71
N PRO A 68 28.51 16.93 8.63
CA PRO A 68 27.32 16.18 8.27
C PRO A 68 27.38 15.72 6.82
N VAL A 69 26.83 14.54 6.54
CA VAL A 69 26.78 13.91 5.23
C VAL A 69 25.33 13.77 4.79
N LYS A 70 25.05 14.20 3.57
CA LYS A 70 23.73 14.11 2.94
C LYS A 70 23.69 12.91 1.98
N ILE A 71 22.89 11.90 2.26
CA ILE A 71 22.78 10.70 1.42
C ILE A 71 21.36 10.52 0.90
N ARG A 72 21.21 9.74 -0.18
CA ARG A 72 19.88 9.32 -0.65
C ARG A 72 19.28 8.28 0.29
N ILE A 73 17.96 8.25 0.40
CA ILE A 73 17.26 7.20 1.16
C ILE A 73 17.51 5.81 0.55
N GLU A 74 17.63 5.71 -0.78
CA GLU A 74 18.01 4.47 -1.47
C GLU A 74 19.39 3.97 -1.02
N THR A 75 20.32 4.88 -0.70
CA THR A 75 21.63 4.49 -0.17
C THR A 75 21.44 3.84 1.20
N PHE A 76 20.66 4.46 2.09
CA PHE A 76 20.38 3.93 3.43
C PHE A 76 19.73 2.53 3.37
N THR A 77 18.65 2.37 2.59
CA THR A 77 17.90 1.11 2.52
C THR A 77 18.63 0.00 1.77
N SER A 78 19.66 0.35 1.00
CA SER A 78 20.48 -0.62 0.26
C SER A 78 21.78 -1.01 0.98
N LEU A 79 22.12 -0.42 2.13
CA LEU A 79 23.28 -0.87 2.90
C LEU A 79 23.04 -2.28 3.44
N GLY A 80 24.10 -3.09 3.52
CA GLY A 80 24.06 -4.35 4.26
C GLY A 80 24.03 -4.11 5.77
N LYS A 81 23.75 -5.17 6.55
CA LYS A 81 23.61 -5.09 8.01
C LYS A 81 24.77 -4.37 8.70
N GLY A 82 26.02 -4.77 8.43
CA GLY A 82 27.22 -4.17 9.05
C GLY A 82 27.38 -2.67 8.73
N PRO A 83 27.43 -2.28 7.44
CA PRO A 83 27.50 -0.86 7.06
C PRO A 83 26.33 -0.02 7.60
N LEU A 84 25.12 -0.57 7.66
CA LEU A 84 23.96 0.15 8.19
C LEU A 84 24.06 0.37 9.70
N THR A 85 24.44 -0.64 10.48
CA THR A 85 24.68 -0.47 11.92
C THR A 85 25.75 0.59 12.18
N SER A 86 26.83 0.58 11.40
CA SER A 86 27.87 1.61 11.49
C SER A 86 27.36 3.01 11.16
N LEU A 87 26.43 3.13 10.20
CA LEU A 87 25.81 4.39 9.84
C LEU A 87 24.88 4.90 10.94
N ILE A 88 24.16 4.01 11.64
CA ILE A 88 23.25 4.32 12.75
C ILE A 88 24.00 4.91 13.94
N ASP A 89 25.18 4.37 14.27
CA ASP A 89 26.08 4.96 15.28
C ASP A 89 26.49 6.39 14.90
N ARG A 90 26.39 6.77 13.62
CA ARG A 90 26.71 8.09 13.08
C ARG A 90 25.49 8.93 12.71
N SER A 91 24.29 8.48 13.10
CA SER A 91 23.00 9.06 12.73
C SER A 91 22.92 10.58 12.95
N SER A 92 23.53 11.11 14.00
CA SER A 92 23.55 12.57 14.30
C SER A 92 24.19 13.44 13.22
N LYS A 93 24.96 12.84 12.30
CA LYS A 93 25.61 13.51 11.16
C LYS A 93 25.09 13.04 9.81
N VAL A 94 24.07 12.19 9.79
CA VAL A 94 23.52 11.63 8.55
C VAL A 94 22.16 12.25 8.26
N PHE A 95 22.04 12.81 7.06
CA PHE A 95 20.82 13.42 6.56
C PHE A 95 20.32 12.65 5.34
N LEU A 96 19.10 12.13 5.41
CA LEU A 96 18.46 11.42 4.31
C LEU A 96 17.72 12.40 3.39
N LYS A 97 18.08 12.42 2.11
CA LYS A 97 17.43 13.21 1.07
C LYS A 97 16.07 12.61 0.70
N HIS A 98 15.05 13.45 0.51
CA HIS A 98 13.78 13.07 -0.10
C HIS A 98 13.97 12.60 -1.56
N PRO A 99 13.35 11.49 -2.02
CA PRO A 99 13.56 10.99 -3.38
C PRO A 99 13.09 11.99 -4.44
N THR A 100 12.04 12.75 -4.14
CA THR A 100 11.37 13.65 -5.10
C THR A 100 11.34 15.12 -4.66
N GLU A 101 11.63 15.43 -3.39
CA GLU A 101 11.55 16.79 -2.87
C GLU A 101 12.94 17.28 -2.48
N CYS A 102 13.13 18.60 -2.49
CA CYS A 102 14.37 19.19 -2.02
C CYS A 102 14.39 19.31 -0.49
N LYS A 103 14.30 18.18 0.21
CA LYS A 103 14.26 18.09 1.68
C LYS A 103 15.23 17.05 2.21
N PHE A 104 15.70 17.28 3.42
CA PHE A 104 16.59 16.39 4.16
C PHE A 104 16.03 16.13 5.54
N PHE A 105 16.16 14.89 6.00
CA PHE A 105 15.68 14.44 7.30
C PHE A 105 16.86 13.94 8.13
N SER A 106 16.98 14.45 9.34
CA SER A 106 18.00 13.98 10.29
C SER A 106 17.62 12.59 10.77
N LEU A 107 18.63 11.71 10.85
CA LEU A 107 18.49 10.47 11.58
C LEU A 107 18.66 10.70 13.08
N TYR A 108 17.97 9.89 13.87
CA TYR A 108 18.16 9.70 15.30
C TYR A 108 18.20 8.19 15.57
N GLY A 109 19.41 7.64 15.62
CA GLY A 109 19.60 6.20 15.56
C GLY A 109 19.13 5.62 14.23
N ASP A 110 18.19 4.68 14.30
CA ASP A 110 17.52 4.04 13.18
C ASP A 110 16.18 4.70 12.81
N GLN A 111 15.82 5.82 13.44
CA GLN A 111 14.59 6.57 13.16
C GLN A 111 14.89 7.88 12.43
N ILE A 112 13.89 8.44 11.73
CA ILE A 112 13.93 9.83 11.28
C ILE A 112 13.13 10.70 12.24
N ILE A 113 13.53 11.97 12.34
CA ILE A 113 12.74 12.97 13.04
C ILE A 113 11.65 13.49 12.10
N GLY A 114 10.40 13.06 12.32
CA GLY A 114 9.21 13.46 11.56
C GLY A 114 8.64 12.36 10.67
N ALA A 115 7.62 12.67 9.87
CA ALA A 115 7.02 11.74 8.91
C ALA A 115 7.52 12.03 7.48
N TYR A 116 7.82 10.97 6.74
CA TYR A 116 8.39 11.07 5.39
C TYR A 116 7.39 10.55 4.38
N ALA A 117 6.68 11.49 3.74
CA ALA A 117 5.61 11.19 2.79
C ALA A 117 6.15 11.01 1.37
N MET A 118 5.97 9.85 0.74
CA MET A 118 6.35 9.63 -0.66
C MET A 118 5.36 8.73 -1.40
N THR A 119 5.41 8.68 -2.72
CA THR A 119 4.56 7.79 -3.53
C THR A 119 4.72 6.33 -3.10
N PHE A 120 3.61 5.58 -3.03
CA PHE A 120 3.63 4.21 -2.55
C PHE A 120 4.54 3.28 -3.35
N ASP A 121 4.63 3.44 -4.67
CA ASP A 121 5.54 2.64 -5.51
C ASP A 121 7.02 2.79 -5.14
N ASN A 122 7.43 4.00 -4.74
CA ASN A 122 8.79 4.22 -4.25
C ASN A 122 9.01 3.51 -2.91
N ILE A 123 8.01 3.48 -2.03
CA ILE A 123 8.08 2.72 -0.76
C ILE A 123 8.23 1.23 -1.07
N LEU A 124 7.41 0.67 -1.96
CA LEU A 124 7.50 -0.73 -2.36
C LEU A 124 8.88 -1.06 -2.95
N ARG A 125 9.44 -0.18 -3.79
CA ARG A 125 10.79 -0.36 -4.34
C ARG A 125 11.88 -0.34 -3.27
N LEU A 126 11.82 0.60 -2.33
CA LEU A 126 12.77 0.67 -1.22
C LEU A 126 12.68 -0.59 -0.35
N TYR A 127 11.46 -1.05 -0.08
CA TYR A 127 11.20 -2.21 0.76
C TYR A 127 11.65 -3.51 0.09
N ALA A 128 11.37 -3.69 -1.20
CA ALA A 128 11.88 -4.82 -1.98
C ALA A 128 13.41 -4.92 -1.92
N ASN A 129 14.12 -3.78 -2.03
CA ASN A 129 15.57 -3.74 -1.87
C ASN A 129 16.02 -4.16 -0.47
N ALA A 130 15.31 -3.73 0.58
CA ALA A 130 15.63 -4.09 1.96
C ALA A 130 15.41 -5.60 2.24
N VAL A 131 14.32 -6.18 1.73
CA VAL A 131 14.03 -7.61 1.81
C VAL A 131 15.08 -8.43 1.07
N ASN A 132 15.39 -8.05 -0.18
CA ASN A 132 16.38 -8.76 -1.00
C ASN A 132 17.80 -8.75 -0.41
N LYS A 133 18.09 -7.80 0.50
CA LYS A 133 19.37 -7.70 1.22
C LYS A 133 19.33 -8.24 2.65
N ASP A 134 18.22 -8.87 3.05
CA ASP A 134 17.99 -9.38 4.40
C ASP A 134 18.28 -8.31 5.48
N ASN A 135 17.84 -7.08 5.22
CA ASN A 135 18.11 -5.95 6.09
C ASN A 135 16.88 -5.59 6.93
N GLN A 136 16.76 -6.21 8.11
CA GLN A 136 15.64 -5.98 9.02
C GLN A 136 15.54 -4.52 9.47
N ILE A 137 16.66 -3.84 9.74
CA ILE A 137 16.63 -2.44 10.20
C ILE A 137 16.03 -1.52 9.12
N ALA A 138 16.39 -1.74 7.85
CA ALA A 138 15.81 -1.00 6.73
C ALA A 138 14.32 -1.35 6.52
N GLN A 139 13.93 -2.61 6.72
CA GLN A 139 12.52 -3.02 6.65
C GLN A 139 11.69 -2.33 7.75
N ASP A 140 12.16 -2.35 9.00
CA ASP A 140 11.49 -1.73 10.15
C ASP A 140 11.42 -0.21 10.00
N PHE A 141 12.50 0.41 9.51
CA PHE A 141 12.51 1.83 9.16
C PHE A 141 11.40 2.16 8.17
N ILE A 142 11.27 1.39 7.09
CA ILE A 142 10.26 1.65 6.06
C ILE A 142 8.84 1.49 6.62
N ARG A 143 8.59 0.44 7.40
CA ARG A 143 7.26 0.16 7.97
C ARG A 143 6.81 1.22 8.99
N THR A 144 7.74 1.82 9.72
CA THR A 144 7.41 2.70 10.86
C THR A 144 7.57 4.17 10.55
N GLN A 145 8.45 4.54 9.61
CA GLN A 145 8.84 5.93 9.39
C GLN A 145 8.33 6.51 8.06
N LEU A 146 8.12 5.66 7.05
CA LEU A 146 7.63 6.12 5.75
C LEU A 146 6.12 6.06 5.71
N VAL A 147 5.51 7.14 5.22
CA VAL A 147 4.07 7.24 5.04
C VAL A 147 3.79 7.38 3.55
N PRO A 148 2.85 6.62 2.98
CA PRO A 148 2.44 6.84 1.61
C PRO A 148 1.81 8.23 1.46
N ALA A 149 2.28 8.98 0.46
CA ALA A 149 1.63 10.20 0.03
C ALA A 149 0.18 9.89 -0.41
N PRO A 150 -0.77 10.84 -0.23
CA PRO A 150 -2.14 10.62 -0.63
C PRO A 150 -2.23 10.25 -2.12
N MET A 151 -3.09 9.30 -2.45
CA MET A 151 -3.42 8.96 -3.84
C MET A 151 -4.87 9.30 -4.16
N SER A 152 -5.18 9.52 -5.43
CA SER A 152 -6.55 9.68 -5.92
C SER A 152 -7.31 8.35 -5.90
N LEU A 153 -8.65 8.43 -5.96
CA LEU A 153 -9.49 7.24 -6.14
C LEU A 153 -9.16 6.52 -7.45
N ASP A 154 -8.94 7.27 -8.53
CA ASP A 154 -8.62 6.72 -9.84
C ASP A 154 -7.29 5.93 -9.80
N GLU A 155 -6.27 6.42 -9.09
CA GLU A 155 -5.01 5.69 -8.86
C GLU A 155 -5.23 4.45 -8.00
N ALA A 156 -6.08 4.53 -6.97
CA ALA A 156 -6.40 3.38 -6.14
C ALA A 156 -7.10 2.28 -6.96
N ILE A 157 -8.09 2.62 -7.77
CA ILE A 157 -8.78 1.65 -8.64
C ILE A 157 -7.82 1.10 -9.70
N ARG A 158 -7.01 1.94 -10.34
CA ARG A 158 -6.00 1.47 -11.31
C ARG A 158 -4.99 0.52 -10.70
N SER A 159 -4.67 0.68 -9.42
CA SER A 159 -3.77 -0.25 -8.74
C SER A 159 -4.32 -1.68 -8.63
N LEU A 160 -5.65 -1.86 -8.74
CA LEU A 160 -6.33 -3.16 -8.78
C LEU A 160 -6.12 -3.91 -10.10
N TYR A 161 -5.55 -3.29 -11.12
CA TYR A 161 -5.33 -3.93 -12.43
C TYR A 161 -4.03 -4.73 -12.49
N ASP A 162 -3.12 -4.51 -11.55
CA ASP A 162 -1.71 -4.91 -11.67
C ASP A 162 -1.35 -6.07 -10.75
N ASP A 163 -1.99 -7.22 -10.96
CA ASP A 163 -1.74 -8.45 -10.19
C ASP A 163 -0.32 -9.02 -10.42
N TYR A 164 0.30 -8.71 -11.56
CA TYR A 164 1.59 -9.30 -11.99
C TYR A 164 2.79 -8.35 -11.88
N GLY A 165 2.57 -7.05 -11.65
CA GLY A 165 3.65 -6.05 -11.60
C GLY A 165 4.52 -6.09 -10.34
N TYR A 166 4.09 -6.81 -9.30
CA TYR A 166 4.77 -6.84 -8.00
C TYR A 166 5.03 -8.26 -7.51
N GLN A 167 6.12 -8.41 -6.75
CA GLN A 167 6.50 -9.69 -6.18
C GLN A 167 5.65 -9.98 -4.94
N GLN A 168 4.89 -11.08 -4.98
CA GLN A 168 3.98 -11.55 -3.92
C GLN A 168 4.64 -11.53 -2.53
N ASN A 169 5.89 -11.99 -2.42
CA ASN A 169 6.64 -12.03 -1.16
C ASN A 169 6.91 -10.64 -0.55
N ILE A 170 7.03 -9.60 -1.38
CA ILE A 170 7.26 -8.22 -0.91
C ILE A 170 5.97 -7.66 -0.30
N ILE A 171 4.83 -7.86 -0.96
CA ILE A 171 3.53 -7.44 -0.42
C ILE A 171 3.19 -8.25 0.83
N GLU A 172 3.36 -9.57 0.79
CA GLU A 172 3.08 -10.44 1.92
C GLU A 172 3.92 -10.06 3.15
N SER A 173 5.20 -9.76 2.97
CA SER A 173 6.05 -9.37 4.09
C SER A 173 5.71 -7.99 4.67
N LEU A 174 5.06 -7.09 3.92
CA LEU A 174 4.54 -5.83 4.47
C LEU A 174 3.30 -6.01 5.35
N LEU A 175 2.54 -7.09 5.15
CA LEU A 175 1.33 -7.36 5.91
C LEU A 175 1.68 -8.03 7.26
N PRO A 176 1.25 -7.45 8.39
CA PRO A 176 1.32 -8.10 9.70
C PRO A 176 0.58 -9.45 9.71
N GLU A 177 1.03 -10.38 10.55
CA GLU A 177 0.49 -11.75 10.61
C GLU A 177 -1.00 -11.79 10.99
N ASP A 178 -1.41 -10.94 11.93
CA ASP A 178 -2.80 -10.76 12.35
C ASP A 178 -3.69 -10.27 11.20
N VAL A 179 -3.19 -9.34 10.37
CA VAL A 179 -3.89 -8.89 9.18
C VAL A 179 -3.98 -10.01 8.15
N LYS A 180 -2.89 -10.76 7.92
CA LYS A 180 -2.92 -11.88 6.98
C LYS A 180 -3.96 -12.92 7.39
N ASN A 181 -3.98 -13.29 8.67
CA ASN A 181 -4.95 -14.23 9.21
C ASN A 181 -6.39 -13.72 9.08
N LEU A 182 -6.62 -12.42 9.28
CA LEU A 182 -7.94 -11.81 9.16
C LEU A 182 -8.49 -11.84 7.71
N PHE A 183 -7.63 -11.59 6.72
CA PHE A 183 -8.07 -11.41 5.33
C PHE A 183 -7.91 -12.66 4.45
N PHE A 184 -6.92 -13.50 4.72
CA PHE A 184 -6.60 -14.69 3.92
C PHE A 184 -6.83 -16.00 4.67
N GLY A 185 -6.96 -15.97 6.01
CA GLY A 185 -7.08 -17.14 6.87
C GLY A 185 -5.76 -17.60 7.47
N GLU A 186 -5.81 -18.44 8.51
CA GLU A 186 -4.62 -18.91 9.23
C GLU A 186 -3.64 -19.62 8.29
N ASN A 187 -2.35 -19.26 8.38
CA ASN A 187 -1.25 -19.81 7.57
C ASN A 187 -1.46 -19.73 6.05
N SER A 188 -2.34 -18.85 5.58
CA SER A 188 -2.62 -18.71 4.16
C SER A 188 -1.66 -17.69 3.55
N LEU A 189 -0.97 -18.10 2.49
CA LEU A 189 -0.17 -17.21 1.67
C LEU A 189 -1.11 -16.31 0.86
N VAL A 190 -0.72 -15.05 0.66
CA VAL A 190 -1.43 -14.15 -0.26
C VAL A 190 -1.39 -14.76 -1.66
N SER A 191 -2.53 -15.07 -2.26
CA SER A 191 -2.56 -15.62 -3.63
C SER A 191 -2.00 -14.61 -4.62
N ILE A 192 -1.36 -15.08 -5.70
CA ILE A 192 -0.95 -14.21 -6.82
C ILE A 192 -2.16 -13.41 -7.36
N ALA A 193 -3.35 -14.02 -7.34
CA ALA A 193 -4.59 -13.40 -7.79
C ALA A 193 -5.17 -12.35 -6.84
N ASP A 194 -4.57 -12.15 -5.65
CA ASP A 194 -5.01 -11.18 -4.66
C ASP A 194 -3.94 -10.10 -4.39
N VAL A 195 -2.87 -10.07 -5.20
CA VAL A 195 -1.72 -9.19 -4.98
C VAL A 195 -2.13 -7.72 -5.09
N ALA A 196 -3.02 -7.37 -6.02
CA ALA A 196 -3.40 -5.99 -6.23
C ALA A 196 -4.25 -5.43 -5.08
N GLU A 197 -5.20 -6.18 -4.54
CA GLU A 197 -5.95 -5.77 -3.35
C GLU A 197 -5.06 -5.75 -2.09
N SER A 198 -4.16 -6.72 -1.97
CA SER A 198 -3.19 -6.79 -0.87
C SER A 198 -2.22 -5.60 -0.87
N LYS A 199 -1.87 -5.09 -2.06
CA LYS A 199 -1.10 -3.88 -2.23
C LYS A 199 -1.83 -2.66 -1.67
N LEU A 200 -3.13 -2.48 -1.97
CA LEU A 200 -3.92 -1.41 -1.38
C LEU A 200 -4.11 -1.57 0.14
N LEU A 201 -4.21 -2.80 0.63
CA LEU A 201 -4.22 -3.08 2.06
C LEU A 201 -2.91 -2.62 2.72
N ALA A 202 -1.75 -2.97 2.14
CA ALA A 202 -0.45 -2.52 2.62
C ALA A 202 -0.32 -0.98 2.59
N PHE A 203 -0.85 -0.32 1.56
CA PHE A 203 -0.94 1.15 1.51
C PHE A 203 -1.72 1.72 2.70
N SER A 204 -2.89 1.14 3.00
CA SER A 204 -3.74 1.56 4.13
C SER A 204 -3.01 1.38 5.47
N LEU A 205 -2.30 0.26 5.65
CA LEU A 205 -1.60 -0.08 6.90
C LEU A 205 -0.41 0.85 7.19
N LEU A 206 0.28 1.30 6.14
CA LEU A 206 1.35 2.28 6.27
C LEU A 206 0.83 3.72 6.51
N GLY A 207 -0.48 3.89 6.75
CA GLY A 207 -1.10 5.18 7.00
C GLY A 207 -1.41 5.97 5.73
N GLY A 208 -1.39 5.31 4.57
CA GLY A 208 -1.79 5.90 3.29
C GLY A 208 -3.24 6.41 3.33
N LYS A 209 -3.49 7.51 2.65
CA LYS A 209 -4.81 8.17 2.60
C LYS A 209 -5.23 8.41 1.17
N ILE A 210 -6.53 8.45 0.97
CA ILE A 210 -7.09 8.88 -0.31
C ILE A 210 -7.33 10.39 -0.26
N ASP A 211 -7.02 11.06 -1.36
CA ASP A 211 -7.22 12.49 -1.49
C ASP A 211 -8.72 12.84 -1.45
N LYS A 212 -9.07 13.88 -0.68
CA LYS A 212 -10.44 14.11 -0.22
C LYS A 212 -11.35 14.82 -1.22
N PHE A 213 -10.84 15.14 -2.40
CA PHE A 213 -11.53 15.98 -3.37
C PHE A 213 -12.51 15.22 -4.28
N GLN A 214 -12.62 13.90 -4.16
CA GLN A 214 -13.51 13.08 -4.99
C GLN A 214 -14.63 12.46 -4.16
N ASN A 215 -15.84 12.38 -4.72
CA ASN A 215 -16.95 11.63 -4.12
C ASN A 215 -16.49 10.20 -3.82
N TYR A 216 -16.39 9.84 -2.54
CA TYR A 216 -15.89 8.55 -2.07
C TYR A 216 -16.82 7.35 -2.32
N GLU A 217 -17.76 7.49 -3.26
CA GLU A 217 -18.67 6.41 -3.61
C GLU A 217 -18.00 5.50 -4.63
N ILE A 218 -18.04 4.19 -4.37
CA ILE A 218 -17.57 3.17 -5.29
C ILE A 218 -18.68 2.14 -5.44
N PHE A 219 -19.02 1.80 -6.68
CA PHE A 219 -19.99 0.76 -6.98
C PHE A 219 -19.31 -0.36 -7.76
N ILE A 220 -19.33 -1.57 -7.20
CA ILE A 220 -18.83 -2.78 -7.85
C ILE A 220 -20.03 -3.52 -8.43
N VAL A 221 -20.14 -3.56 -9.75
CA VAL A 221 -21.15 -4.35 -10.47
C VAL A 221 -20.48 -5.65 -10.90
N ALA A 222 -21.02 -6.76 -10.41
CA ALA A 222 -20.44 -8.08 -10.64
C ALA A 222 -21.52 -9.14 -10.92
N PRO A 223 -21.19 -10.19 -11.68
CA PRO A 223 -22.11 -11.29 -11.90
C PRO A 223 -22.25 -12.11 -10.61
N LYS A 224 -23.47 -12.47 -10.23
CA LYS A 224 -23.72 -13.31 -9.04
C LYS A 224 -23.15 -14.73 -9.18
N SER A 225 -23.03 -15.22 -10.41
CA SER A 225 -22.45 -16.54 -10.74
C SER A 225 -21.33 -16.39 -11.76
N LYS A 226 -20.29 -17.21 -11.64
CA LYS A 226 -19.21 -17.32 -12.64
C LYS A 226 -19.49 -18.39 -13.71
N LYS A 227 -20.50 -19.24 -13.53
CA LYS A 227 -20.77 -20.37 -14.43
C LYS A 227 -21.40 -19.88 -15.74
N GLY A 228 -20.83 -20.26 -16.88
CA GLY A 228 -21.36 -19.90 -18.19
C GLY A 228 -21.14 -18.44 -18.58
N LEU A 229 -20.19 -17.74 -17.97
CA LEU A 229 -19.72 -16.45 -18.51
C LEU A 229 -18.83 -16.70 -19.74
N LEU A 230 -18.93 -15.80 -20.72
CA LEU A 230 -18.08 -15.75 -21.90
C LEU A 230 -17.06 -14.63 -21.69
N GLY A 231 -15.77 -14.88 -21.94
CA GLY A 231 -14.71 -13.93 -21.66
C GLY A 231 -14.16 -14.02 -20.23
N SER A 232 -13.37 -13.03 -19.82
CA SER A 232 -12.85 -12.94 -18.45
C SER A 232 -13.97 -12.63 -17.46
N ASN A 233 -13.84 -13.12 -16.22
CA ASN A 233 -14.79 -12.84 -15.13
C ASN A 233 -14.58 -11.41 -14.59
N GLU A 234 -14.73 -10.42 -15.47
CA GLU A 234 -14.45 -9.03 -15.14
C GLU A 234 -15.60 -8.40 -14.35
N THR A 235 -15.20 -7.59 -13.39
CA THR A 235 -16.10 -6.78 -12.58
C THR A 235 -16.02 -5.34 -13.08
N ILE A 236 -17.12 -4.62 -12.99
CA ILE A 236 -17.12 -3.19 -13.28
C ILE A 236 -17.04 -2.46 -11.95
N VAL A 237 -16.06 -1.56 -11.82
CA VAL A 237 -15.98 -0.61 -10.73
C VAL A 237 -16.36 0.77 -11.27
N ILE A 238 -17.31 1.43 -10.61
CA ILE A 238 -17.78 2.77 -11.00
C ILE A 238 -17.44 3.71 -9.86
N SER A 239 -16.69 4.76 -10.16
CA SER A 239 -16.35 5.81 -9.20
C SER A 239 -17.48 6.82 -9.04
N GLY A 240 -17.48 7.56 -7.93
CA GLY A 240 -18.37 8.69 -7.70
C GLY A 240 -18.20 9.86 -8.69
N SER A 241 -17.15 9.83 -9.52
CA SER A 241 -16.90 10.75 -10.63
C SER A 241 -17.49 10.26 -11.97
N GLY A 242 -18.11 9.08 -12.01
CA GLY A 242 -18.71 8.50 -13.21
C GLY A 242 -17.72 7.82 -14.15
N GLN A 243 -16.47 7.61 -13.72
CA GLN A 243 -15.55 6.77 -14.46
C GLN A 243 -15.89 5.30 -14.27
N ILE A 244 -15.85 4.55 -15.37
CA ILE A 244 -16.11 3.11 -15.43
C ILE A 244 -14.77 2.40 -15.60
N TYR A 245 -14.51 1.43 -14.73
CA TYR A 245 -13.30 0.65 -14.67
C TYR A 245 -13.62 -0.83 -14.84
N GLU A 246 -13.06 -1.45 -15.85
CA GLU A 246 -13.14 -2.89 -16.10
C GLU A 246 -12.02 -3.58 -15.31
N VAL A 247 -12.30 -4.11 -14.12
CA VAL A 247 -11.28 -4.71 -13.26
C VAL A 247 -11.32 -6.24 -13.38
N PRO A 248 -10.29 -6.88 -13.96
CA PRO A 248 -10.25 -8.32 -14.12
C PRO A 248 -9.98 -9.01 -12.78
N LEU A 249 -10.58 -10.20 -12.59
CA LEU A 249 -10.30 -11.14 -11.49
C LEU A 249 -10.43 -10.61 -10.05
N LEU A 250 -10.93 -9.39 -9.86
CA LEU A 250 -11.14 -8.72 -8.57
C LEU A 250 -11.66 -9.67 -7.47
N ASN A 251 -10.91 -9.78 -6.39
CA ASN A 251 -11.37 -10.39 -5.15
C ASN A 251 -12.32 -9.44 -4.44
N ILE A 252 -13.60 -9.49 -4.83
CA ILE A 252 -14.63 -8.56 -4.37
C ILE A 252 -14.71 -8.43 -2.84
N PRO A 253 -14.74 -9.52 -2.03
CA PRO A 253 -14.73 -9.39 -0.57
C PRO A 253 -13.52 -8.61 -0.04
N LEU A 254 -12.32 -8.91 -0.52
CA LEU A 254 -11.10 -8.24 -0.08
C LEU A 254 -11.09 -6.77 -0.52
N ALA A 255 -11.40 -6.51 -1.80
CA ALA A 255 -11.49 -5.16 -2.35
C ALA A 255 -12.49 -4.29 -1.59
N LEU A 256 -13.68 -4.82 -1.25
CA LEU A 256 -14.68 -4.08 -0.47
C LEU A 256 -14.14 -3.70 0.92
N ASN A 257 -13.46 -4.62 1.59
CA ASN A 257 -12.92 -4.34 2.93
C ASN A 257 -11.79 -3.30 2.87
N VAL A 258 -10.87 -3.44 1.92
CA VAL A 258 -9.76 -2.50 1.73
C VAL A 258 -10.27 -1.12 1.34
N MET A 259 -11.23 -1.04 0.42
CA MET A 259 -11.82 0.25 0.03
C MET A 259 -12.53 0.91 1.22
N ARG A 260 -13.25 0.14 2.04
CA ARG A 260 -13.89 0.69 3.25
C ARG A 260 -12.89 1.14 4.31
N SER A 261 -11.76 0.44 4.49
CA SER A 261 -10.72 0.88 5.43
C SER A 261 -10.06 2.18 5.00
N LEU A 262 -9.98 2.42 3.68
CA LEU A 262 -9.52 3.68 3.10
C LEU A 262 -10.56 4.81 3.16
N GLY A 263 -11.76 4.55 3.69
CA GLY A 263 -12.81 5.53 3.89
C GLY A 263 -13.81 5.64 2.74
N PHE A 264 -13.77 4.72 1.76
CA PHE A 264 -14.75 4.70 0.67
C PHE A 264 -16.09 4.11 1.10
N ASN A 265 -17.18 4.70 0.59
CA ASN A 265 -18.50 4.10 0.61
C ASN A 265 -18.62 3.09 -0.55
N ALA A 266 -17.97 1.93 -0.38
CA ALA A 266 -17.97 0.86 -1.37
C ALA A 266 -19.21 -0.02 -1.24
N LYS A 267 -19.99 -0.09 -2.33
CA LYS A 267 -21.22 -0.87 -2.47
C LYS A 267 -21.05 -1.89 -3.59
N ILE A 268 -21.69 -3.04 -3.43
CA ILE A 268 -21.71 -4.11 -4.41
C ILE A 268 -23.13 -4.28 -4.97
N VAL A 269 -23.22 -4.49 -6.28
CA VAL A 269 -24.43 -4.85 -7.01
C VAL A 269 -24.17 -6.19 -7.69
N LEU A 270 -24.80 -7.25 -7.18
CA LEU A 270 -24.70 -8.59 -7.74
C LEU A 270 -25.84 -8.82 -8.71
N ILE A 271 -25.51 -9.08 -9.97
CA ILE A 271 -26.50 -9.21 -11.04
C ILE A 271 -26.76 -10.68 -11.35
N THR A 272 -28.04 -11.06 -11.45
CA THR A 272 -28.54 -12.35 -11.95
C THR A 272 -29.31 -12.22 -13.25
N HIS A 273 -29.87 -11.04 -13.50
CA HIS A 273 -30.55 -10.68 -14.73
C HIS A 273 -30.00 -9.34 -15.20
N LEU A 274 -29.50 -9.28 -16.44
CA LEU A 274 -28.91 -8.09 -17.03
C LEU A 274 -29.69 -7.76 -18.30
N HIS A 275 -30.55 -6.75 -18.21
CA HIS A 275 -31.27 -6.25 -19.37
C HIS A 275 -30.32 -5.41 -20.24
N ILE A 276 -30.25 -5.70 -21.54
CA ILE A 276 -29.29 -5.06 -22.46
C ILE A 276 -30.03 -4.11 -23.42
N SER A 277 -31.11 -4.58 -24.04
CA SER A 277 -32.02 -3.83 -24.91
C SER A 277 -33.40 -4.48 -24.86
N ASP A 278 -34.41 -3.87 -25.51
CA ASP A 278 -35.79 -4.37 -25.53
C ASP A 278 -35.93 -5.84 -25.98
N ASP A 279 -35.02 -6.33 -26.82
CA ASP A 279 -35.02 -7.70 -27.35
C ASP A 279 -33.86 -8.57 -26.84
N SER A 280 -33.00 -8.06 -25.95
CA SER A 280 -31.76 -8.75 -25.55
C SER A 280 -31.50 -8.64 -24.05
N PHE A 281 -31.24 -9.77 -23.40
CA PHE A 281 -30.86 -9.81 -21.99
C PHE A 281 -30.04 -11.06 -21.64
N CYS A 282 -29.26 -10.98 -20.57
CA CYS A 282 -28.59 -12.13 -19.99
C CYS A 282 -29.23 -12.53 -18.66
N ARG A 283 -29.40 -13.83 -18.39
CA ARG A 283 -29.98 -14.31 -17.14
C ARG A 283 -29.33 -15.59 -16.64
N VAL A 284 -29.18 -15.69 -15.33
CA VAL A 284 -28.81 -16.93 -14.62
C VAL A 284 -30.00 -17.87 -14.60
N GLY A 285 -29.83 -19.07 -15.15
CA GLY A 285 -30.84 -20.14 -15.08
C GLY A 285 -30.73 -20.97 -13.79
N ASP A 286 -31.63 -21.94 -13.62
CA ASP A 286 -31.77 -22.76 -12.40
C ASP A 286 -30.48 -23.53 -12.00
N GLY A 287 -29.65 -23.90 -12.98
CA GLY A 287 -28.34 -24.53 -12.74
C GLY A 287 -27.22 -23.55 -12.36
N GLY A 288 -27.55 -22.27 -12.12
CA GLY A 288 -26.61 -21.20 -11.83
C GLY A 288 -25.77 -20.74 -13.02
N SER A 289 -26.03 -21.25 -14.24
CA SER A 289 -25.29 -20.88 -15.44
C SER A 289 -25.95 -19.71 -16.18
N TRP A 290 -25.13 -18.83 -16.76
CA TRP A 290 -25.59 -17.71 -17.57
C TRP A 290 -26.03 -18.13 -18.98
N TYR A 291 -27.09 -17.47 -19.44
CA TYR A 291 -27.61 -17.60 -20.80
C TYR A 291 -27.91 -16.21 -21.37
N HIS A 292 -27.63 -16.03 -22.66
CA HIS A 292 -28.00 -14.85 -23.42
C HIS A 292 -29.26 -15.15 -24.23
N TYR A 293 -30.26 -14.30 -24.08
CA TYR A 293 -31.51 -14.34 -24.81
C TYR A 293 -31.54 -13.18 -25.81
N LYS A 294 -31.89 -13.49 -27.07
CA LYS A 294 -32.21 -12.50 -28.09
C LYS A 294 -33.51 -12.87 -28.79
N GLY A 295 -34.57 -12.12 -28.50
CA GLY A 295 -35.95 -12.51 -28.83
C GLY A 295 -36.28 -13.89 -28.24
N LYS A 296 -36.58 -14.87 -29.09
CA LYS A 296 -36.89 -16.26 -28.69
C LYS A 296 -35.67 -17.18 -28.62
N ILE A 297 -34.50 -16.71 -29.05
CA ILE A 297 -33.29 -17.52 -29.12
C ILE A 297 -32.59 -17.49 -27.76
N LYS A 298 -32.38 -18.67 -27.19
CA LYS A 298 -31.59 -18.87 -25.97
C LYS A 298 -30.23 -19.47 -26.35
N LYS A 299 -29.15 -18.79 -25.97
CA LYS A 299 -27.77 -19.27 -26.16
C LYS A 299 -27.10 -19.46 -24.80
N ALA A 300 -26.37 -20.56 -24.65
CA ALA A 300 -25.51 -20.75 -23.48
C ALA A 300 -24.35 -19.76 -23.53
N GLY A 301 -24.01 -19.16 -22.38
CA GLY A 301 -23.01 -18.11 -22.33
C GLY A 301 -23.62 -16.72 -22.16
N CYS A 302 -22.96 -15.86 -21.38
CA CYS A 302 -23.14 -14.41 -21.45
C CYS A 302 -21.78 -13.71 -21.35
N ASP A 303 -21.50 -12.81 -22.30
CA ASP A 303 -20.41 -11.84 -22.15
C ASP A 303 -20.86 -10.75 -21.18
N PHE A 304 -20.67 -10.98 -19.88
CA PHE A 304 -21.24 -10.13 -18.85
C PHE A 304 -20.66 -8.72 -18.88
N LEU A 305 -19.35 -8.57 -19.08
CA LEU A 305 -18.69 -7.27 -19.03
C LEU A 305 -19.23 -6.34 -20.12
N SER A 306 -19.14 -6.77 -21.38
CA SER A 306 -19.58 -5.96 -22.53
C SER A 306 -21.06 -5.60 -22.40
N ASN A 307 -21.88 -6.57 -22.00
CA ASN A 307 -23.31 -6.37 -21.83
C ASN A 307 -23.65 -5.46 -20.64
N ALA A 308 -22.86 -5.48 -19.56
CA ALA A 308 -23.09 -4.64 -18.39
C ALA A 308 -22.72 -3.20 -18.67
N ILE A 309 -21.62 -2.97 -19.39
CA ILE A 309 -21.27 -1.64 -19.92
C ILE A 309 -22.38 -1.11 -20.83
N MET A 310 -22.89 -1.96 -21.72
CA MET A 310 -24.01 -1.59 -22.61
C MET A 310 -25.28 -1.26 -21.81
N SER A 311 -25.61 -2.06 -20.81
CA SER A 311 -26.75 -1.81 -19.91
C SER A 311 -26.64 -0.49 -19.14
N LEU A 312 -25.43 -0.13 -18.71
CA LEU A 312 -25.14 1.15 -18.06
C LEU A 312 -25.30 2.33 -19.04
N LYS A 313 -24.79 2.19 -20.26
CA LYS A 313 -24.90 3.22 -21.32
C LYS A 313 -26.34 3.43 -21.78
N GLU A 314 -27.07 2.35 -22.00
CA GLU A 314 -28.47 2.36 -22.47
C GLU A 314 -29.49 2.54 -21.32
N LYS A 315 -29.01 2.62 -20.06
CA LYS A 315 -29.83 2.82 -18.85
C LYS A 315 -30.89 1.74 -18.64
N THR A 316 -30.60 0.51 -19.05
CA THR A 316 -31.52 -0.62 -18.94
C THR A 316 -31.35 -1.40 -17.64
N LEU A 317 -30.34 -1.09 -16.81
CA LEU A 317 -30.10 -1.77 -15.54
C LEU A 317 -31.30 -1.75 -14.56
N PRO A 318 -32.16 -0.71 -14.50
CA PRO A 318 -33.39 -0.73 -13.71
C PRO A 318 -34.45 -1.74 -14.17
N LEU A 319 -34.34 -2.27 -15.39
CA LEU A 319 -35.24 -3.30 -15.95
C LEU A 319 -34.82 -4.73 -15.53
N SER A 320 -33.64 -4.86 -14.94
CA SER A 320 -33.12 -6.12 -14.41
C SER A 320 -33.87 -6.57 -13.15
N ASP A 321 -33.97 -7.88 -12.94
CA ASP A 321 -34.69 -8.45 -11.79
C ASP A 321 -34.08 -8.01 -10.44
N ASP A 322 -32.77 -7.76 -10.42
CA ASP A 322 -32.03 -7.37 -9.22
C ASP A 322 -32.24 -5.89 -8.82
N TYR A 323 -32.95 -5.10 -9.64
CA TYR A 323 -33.19 -3.68 -9.37
C TYR A 323 -33.86 -3.43 -8.02
N GLY A 324 -34.87 -4.23 -7.66
CA GLY A 324 -35.56 -4.06 -6.38
C GLY A 324 -34.62 -4.19 -5.18
N THR A 325 -33.66 -5.13 -5.24
CA THR A 325 -32.67 -5.36 -4.19
C THR A 325 -31.63 -4.26 -4.12
N TYR A 326 -31.18 -3.76 -5.27
CA TYR A 326 -30.08 -2.80 -5.37
C TYR A 326 -30.52 -1.39 -5.78
N LYS A 327 -31.80 -1.06 -5.60
CA LYS A 327 -32.44 0.17 -6.10
C LYS A 327 -31.60 1.42 -5.86
N ASN A 328 -31.25 1.68 -4.59
CA ASN A 328 -30.49 2.86 -4.20
C ASN A 328 -29.10 2.92 -4.86
N SER A 329 -28.46 1.77 -5.08
CA SER A 329 -27.15 1.72 -5.74
C SER A 329 -27.29 1.94 -7.25
N ILE A 330 -28.27 1.32 -7.89
CA ILE A 330 -28.50 1.42 -9.33
C ILE A 330 -28.96 2.83 -9.71
N ASP A 331 -29.88 3.41 -8.94
CA ASP A 331 -30.32 4.80 -9.15
C ASP A 331 -29.14 5.76 -9.03
N ARG A 332 -28.32 5.58 -7.99
CA ARG A 332 -27.15 6.43 -7.76
C ARG A 332 -26.11 6.30 -8.87
N VAL A 333 -25.85 5.08 -9.34
CA VAL A 333 -24.98 4.85 -10.51
C VAL A 333 -25.52 5.57 -11.75
N ASN A 334 -26.82 5.45 -12.02
CA ASN A 334 -27.45 6.15 -13.14
C ASN A 334 -27.36 7.68 -13.00
N GLU A 335 -27.55 8.24 -11.81
CA GLU A 335 -27.36 9.68 -11.58
C GLU A 335 -25.93 10.11 -11.88
N ILE A 336 -24.95 9.37 -11.36
CA ILE A 336 -23.52 9.68 -11.51
C ILE A 336 -23.10 9.64 -12.98
N LEU A 337 -23.53 8.64 -13.74
CA LEU A 337 -23.16 8.49 -15.16
C LEU A 337 -23.84 9.52 -16.10
N ASN A 338 -24.82 10.28 -15.61
CA ASN A 338 -25.62 11.22 -16.40
C ASN A 338 -25.37 12.70 -16.08
N ASN A 339 -24.47 13.00 -15.14
CA ASN A 339 -24.03 14.35 -14.81
C ASN A 339 -22.70 14.68 -15.49
#